data_AF-M7TMW8-F1
#
_entry.id   AF-M7TMW8-F1
#
_cell.length_a   1.000
_cell.length_b   1.000
_cell.length_c   1.000
_cell.angle_alpha   90.00
_cell.angle_beta   90.00
_cell.angle_gamma   90.00
#
_symmetry.space_group_name_H-M   'P 1'
#
loop_
_entity.id
_entity.type
_entity.pdbx_description
1 polymer ?
#
loop_
_entity_poly.entity_id
_entity_poly.type
_entity_poly.pdbx_seq_one_letter_code
_entity_poly.pdbx_strand_id
1 'polypeptide(L)'
;MVHIFFVISGFVLSLKPLKLARAHNYADLQTTLSSSVFRRGMRLFLPTTASTFLVMTFIRMRLVEVDGFETFSQQFMDWLHAIWTIGYSWDWDKIWWPKYDVHVWTIPIEMAQSMFLFVTITGLARCKVWVRLFMFVVIMLYSLKCGRWAAFEFIGGALVAEVGLIQQARAERNPNKEMPDSDEESSGSWQTSVVYAFWSMNFVFAMWIAGWPNNDVLRTPGLSEIAPYTMEPYWSQRRQEEQAFSWFALGAMQVVFACQQLPLLQKFFTSGPAQYLANISYALYLMHGPFLDIFAHRWMPVVWWVVGGRENSGVWTRTFAWWGGMLGLAVPIFWASDVFWRAVDIPSVEFAKWLEGKCIVKED
;
A
#
# COMPACT_ATOMS: atom_id res chain seq x y z
N MET A 1 -0.96 7.82 -3.55
CA MET A 1 0.04 6.74 -3.69
C MET A 1 -0.14 5.60 -2.68
N VAL A 2 -0.61 5.85 -1.44
CA VAL A 2 -0.69 4.79 -0.40
C VAL A 2 -1.72 3.68 -0.69
N HIS A 3 -2.73 3.97 -1.51
CA HIS A 3 -3.80 3.04 -1.93
C HIS A 3 -3.31 1.68 -2.46
N ILE A 4 -2.22 1.66 -3.24
CA ILE A 4 -1.64 0.39 -3.75
C ILE A 4 -1.11 -0.48 -2.61
N PHE A 5 -0.53 0.12 -1.56
CA PHE A 5 -0.05 -0.63 -0.40
C PHE A 5 -1.18 -1.36 0.31
N PHE A 6 -2.36 -0.75 0.45
CA PHE A 6 -3.50 -1.42 1.10
C PHE A 6 -4.02 -2.61 0.28
N VAL A 7 -4.07 -2.50 -1.05
CA VAL A 7 -4.43 -3.63 -1.92
C VAL A 7 -3.40 -4.75 -1.83
N ILE A 8 -2.09 -4.42 -1.86
CA ILE A 8 -1.02 -5.41 -1.72
C ILE A 8 -1.05 -6.06 -0.33
N SER A 9 -1.25 -5.28 0.74
CA SER A 9 -1.42 -5.77 2.11
C SER A 9 -2.58 -6.77 2.17
N GLY A 10 -3.74 -6.43 1.58
CA GLY A 10 -4.88 -7.35 1.47
C GLY A 10 -4.56 -8.64 0.72
N PHE A 11 -3.84 -8.55 -0.40
CA PHE A 11 -3.41 -9.69 -1.19
C PHE A 11 -2.45 -10.61 -0.43
N VAL A 12 -1.39 -10.07 0.16
CA VAL A 12 -0.35 -10.85 0.84
C VAL A 12 -0.90 -11.52 2.10
N LEU A 13 -1.71 -10.81 2.89
CA LEU A 13 -2.29 -11.32 4.13
C LEU A 13 -3.34 -12.42 3.89
N SER A 14 -4.03 -12.38 2.75
CA SER A 14 -5.07 -13.36 2.41
C SER A 14 -4.54 -14.59 1.67
N LEU A 15 -3.39 -14.50 0.99
CA LEU A 15 -2.91 -15.55 0.09
C LEU A 15 -2.75 -16.91 0.78
N LYS A 16 -2.02 -16.98 1.91
CA LYS A 16 -1.81 -18.25 2.64
C LYS A 16 -3.12 -18.78 3.26
N PRO A 17 -3.93 -17.97 3.97
CA PRO A 17 -5.25 -18.41 4.44
C PRO A 17 -6.15 -18.94 3.32
N LEU A 18 -6.24 -18.25 2.18
CA LEU A 18 -7.09 -18.68 1.07
C LEU A 18 -6.61 -20.01 0.45
N LYS A 19 -5.29 -20.22 0.34
CA LYS A 19 -4.71 -21.52 -0.06
C LYS A 19 -5.16 -22.65 0.87
N LEU A 20 -5.07 -22.45 2.19
CA LEU A 20 -5.46 -23.43 3.19
C LEU A 20 -6.98 -23.70 3.19
N ALA A 21 -7.79 -22.65 3.04
CA ALA A 21 -9.25 -22.77 2.93
C ALA A 21 -9.66 -23.61 1.71
N ARG A 22 -8.98 -23.44 0.57
CA ARG A 22 -9.23 -24.24 -0.65
C ARG A 22 -8.74 -25.67 -0.53
N ALA A 23 -7.68 -25.91 0.23
CA ALA A 23 -7.20 -27.24 0.57
C ALA A 23 -8.05 -27.93 1.66
N HIS A 24 -9.10 -27.28 2.17
CA HIS A 24 -9.92 -27.75 3.29
C HIS A 24 -9.14 -28.04 4.58
N ASN A 25 -7.96 -27.44 4.73
CA ASN A 25 -7.12 -27.57 5.91
C ASN A 25 -7.43 -26.42 6.89
N TYR A 26 -8.53 -26.59 7.63
CA TYR A 26 -9.05 -25.55 8.52
C TYR A 26 -8.27 -25.41 9.85
N ALA A 27 -7.58 -26.47 10.29
CA ALA A 27 -6.72 -26.41 11.47
C ALA A 27 -5.53 -25.47 11.21
N ASP A 28 -4.77 -25.73 10.14
CA ASP A 28 -3.63 -24.88 9.78
C ASP A 28 -4.06 -23.45 9.39
N LEU A 29 -5.28 -23.29 8.86
CA LEU A 29 -5.87 -21.98 8.59
C LEU A 29 -6.02 -21.18 9.89
N GLN A 30 -6.62 -21.77 10.92
CA GLN A 30 -6.81 -21.13 12.22
C GLN A 30 -5.47 -20.75 12.85
N THR A 31 -4.50 -21.68 12.84
CA THR A 31 -3.15 -21.44 13.36
C THR A 31 -2.46 -20.30 12.59
N THR A 32 -2.58 -20.29 11.26
CA THR A 32 -2.03 -19.23 10.40
C THR A 32 -2.67 -17.87 10.68
N LEU A 33 -3.99 -17.81 10.85
CA LEU A 33 -4.71 -16.55 11.11
C LEU A 33 -4.40 -16.01 12.51
N SER A 34 -4.46 -16.85 13.54
CA SER A 34 -4.09 -16.49 14.92
C SER A 34 -2.67 -15.92 14.98
N SER A 35 -1.73 -16.63 14.34
CA SER A 35 -0.33 -16.22 14.23
C SER A 35 -0.13 -14.90 13.48
N SER A 36 -0.96 -14.66 12.46
CA SER A 36 -0.94 -13.41 11.69
C SER A 36 -1.48 -12.24 12.52
N VAL A 37 -2.57 -12.43 13.25
CA VAL A 37 -3.17 -11.44 14.16
C VAL A 37 -2.18 -11.03 15.25
N PHE A 38 -1.56 -12.01 15.93
CA PHE A 38 -0.64 -11.76 17.05
C PHE A 38 0.55 -10.89 16.62
N ARG A 39 1.18 -11.24 15.50
CA ARG A 39 2.39 -10.53 15.04
C ARG A 39 2.11 -9.21 14.31
N ARG A 40 0.92 -9.01 13.75
CA ARG A 40 0.62 -7.86 12.88
C ARG A 40 0.86 -6.53 13.60
N GLY A 41 0.35 -6.40 14.82
CA GLY A 41 0.53 -5.18 15.62
C GLY A 41 2.01 -4.86 15.83
N MET A 42 2.80 -5.82 16.32
CA MET A 42 4.23 -5.60 16.55
C MET A 42 5.00 -5.23 15.27
N ARG A 43 4.73 -5.93 14.16
CA ARG A 43 5.41 -5.65 12.88
C ARG A 43 5.14 -4.24 12.35
N LEU A 44 3.95 -3.71 12.60
CA LEU A 44 3.58 -2.36 12.18
C LEU A 44 4.04 -1.29 13.19
N PHE A 45 3.80 -1.51 14.48
CA PHE A 45 4.02 -0.46 15.47
C PHE A 45 5.48 -0.36 15.94
N LEU A 46 6.27 -1.45 15.97
CA LEU A 46 7.66 -1.38 16.45
C LEU A 46 8.54 -0.52 15.53
N PRO A 47 8.59 -0.76 14.20
CA PRO A 47 9.37 0.09 13.32
C PRO A 47 8.82 1.52 13.27
N THR A 48 7.50 1.70 13.32
CA THR A 48 6.89 3.04 13.38
C THR A 48 7.31 3.81 14.63
N THR A 49 7.36 3.14 15.79
CA THR A 49 7.81 3.74 17.06
C THR A 49 9.28 4.14 16.98
N ALA A 50 10.13 3.27 16.43
CA ALA A 50 11.55 3.57 16.25
C ALA A 50 11.77 4.72 15.26
N SER A 51 11.04 4.75 14.14
CA SER A 51 11.11 5.83 13.14
C SER A 51 10.75 7.18 13.76
N THR A 52 9.59 7.27 14.41
CA THR A 52 9.13 8.53 15.03
C THR A 52 10.03 8.96 16.19
N PHE A 53 10.64 8.03 16.91
CA PHE A 53 11.68 8.33 17.90
C PHE A 53 12.91 8.97 17.25
N LEU A 54 13.38 8.44 16.12
CA LEU A 54 14.47 9.06 15.34
C LEU A 54 14.09 10.48 14.92
N VAL A 55 12.86 10.72 14.44
CA VAL A 55 12.42 12.08 14.09
C VAL A 55 12.43 13.01 15.30
N MET A 56 11.96 12.53 16.46
CA MET A 56 12.04 13.29 17.70
C MET A 56 13.48 13.70 18.03
N THR A 57 14.45 12.79 17.82
CA THR A 57 15.87 13.14 17.99
C THR A 57 16.36 14.16 16.96
N PHE A 58 15.93 14.07 15.70
CA PHE A 58 16.30 15.03 14.64
C PHE A 58 15.76 16.44 14.89
N ILE A 59 14.53 16.55 15.40
CA ILE A 59 13.93 17.82 15.84
C ILE A 59 14.81 18.45 16.94
N ARG A 60 15.29 17.65 17.90
CA ARG A 60 16.16 18.13 18.98
C ARG A 60 17.55 18.55 18.53
N MET A 61 18.08 17.89 17.52
CA MET A 61 19.35 18.26 16.89
C MET A 61 19.22 19.46 15.92
N ARG A 62 18.02 20.03 15.73
CA ARG A 62 17.73 21.09 14.76
C ARG A 62 18.12 20.72 13.33
N LEU A 63 17.99 19.45 12.98
CA LEU A 63 18.26 18.96 11.62
C LEU A 63 17.08 19.24 10.68
N VAL A 64 15.88 19.33 11.23
CA VAL A 64 14.60 19.59 10.58
C VAL A 64 14.10 21.01 10.93
N GLU A 65 13.33 21.65 10.04
CA GLU A 65 12.78 23.00 10.22
C GLU A 65 11.62 23.10 11.24
N VAL A 66 11.31 22.03 11.97
CA VAL A 66 10.24 21.99 12.96
C VAL A 66 10.78 22.38 14.34
N ASP A 67 10.16 23.38 14.97
CA ASP A 67 10.52 23.80 16.32
C ASP A 67 10.21 22.72 17.37
N GLY A 68 11.25 22.32 18.10
CA GLY A 68 11.14 21.41 19.24
C GLY A 68 10.73 22.14 20.52
N PHE A 69 10.28 21.38 21.53
CA PHE A 69 10.00 21.94 22.86
C PHE A 69 11.29 22.32 23.61
N GLU A 70 11.17 23.23 24.58
CA GLU A 70 12.29 23.75 25.38
C GLU A 70 13.03 22.65 26.16
N THR A 71 12.31 21.69 26.75
CA THR A 71 12.91 20.67 27.64
C THR A 71 12.73 19.26 27.10
N PHE A 72 13.74 18.38 27.23
CA PHE A 72 13.65 16.97 26.78
C PHE A 72 12.43 16.23 27.29
N SER A 73 12.09 16.42 28.56
CA SER A 73 10.90 15.81 29.15
C SER A 73 9.62 16.16 28.37
N GLN A 74 9.41 17.44 28.02
CA GLN A 74 8.21 17.86 27.28
C GLN A 74 8.12 17.21 25.90
N GLN A 75 9.22 17.15 25.14
CA GLN A 75 9.21 16.50 23.83
C GLN A 75 9.05 14.99 23.93
N PHE A 76 9.68 14.36 24.92
CA PHE A 76 9.52 12.94 25.12
C PHE A 76 8.06 12.60 25.48
N MET A 77 7.40 13.41 26.30
CA MET A 77 5.97 13.27 26.62
C MET A 77 5.08 13.51 25.38
N ASP A 78 5.38 14.54 24.58
CA ASP A 78 4.69 14.79 23.31
C ASP A 78 4.85 13.63 22.33
N TRP A 79 6.05 13.04 22.25
CA TRP A 79 6.31 11.85 21.45
C TRP A 79 5.53 10.63 21.96
N LEU A 80 5.48 10.39 23.28
CA LEU A 80 4.65 9.32 23.86
C LEU A 80 3.16 9.50 23.52
N HIS A 81 2.66 10.74 23.57
CA HIS A 81 1.28 11.05 23.15
C HIS A 81 1.06 10.78 21.66
N ALA A 82 2.04 11.07 20.82
CA ALA A 82 2.00 10.74 19.40
C ALA A 82 1.98 9.22 19.19
N ILE A 83 2.82 8.45 19.88
CA ILE A 83 2.78 6.97 19.83
C ILE A 83 1.41 6.43 20.25
N TRP A 84 0.81 6.98 21.30
CA TRP A 84 -0.53 6.58 21.72
C TRP A 84 -1.57 6.83 20.63
N THR A 85 -1.50 7.98 19.96
CA THR A 85 -2.42 8.34 18.88
C THR A 85 -2.22 7.46 17.65
N ILE A 86 -0.97 7.13 17.28
CA ILE A 86 -0.66 6.15 16.23
C ILE A 86 -1.19 4.76 16.59
N GLY A 87 -1.07 4.37 17.86
CA GLY A 87 -1.57 3.08 18.36
C GLY A 87 -3.10 2.98 18.38
N TYR A 88 -3.82 4.12 18.33
CA TYR A 88 -5.27 4.16 18.41
C TYR A 88 -5.96 3.75 17.09
N SER A 89 -5.83 2.47 16.76
CA SER A 89 -6.37 1.85 15.53
C SER A 89 -7.90 1.75 15.49
N TRP A 90 -8.58 2.10 16.59
CA TRP A 90 -10.03 2.00 16.70
C TRP A 90 -10.76 3.20 16.08
N ASP A 91 -10.05 4.31 15.88
CA ASP A 91 -10.54 5.47 15.13
C ASP A 91 -10.12 5.38 13.66
N TRP A 92 -10.34 4.20 13.06
CA TRP A 92 -9.83 3.80 11.74
C TRP A 92 -10.37 4.62 10.55
N ASP A 93 -11.28 5.57 10.79
CA ASP A 93 -11.86 6.46 9.77
C ASP A 93 -11.29 7.87 9.83
N LYS A 94 -10.58 8.19 10.92
CA LYS A 94 -10.04 9.51 11.10
C LYS A 94 -8.76 9.62 10.30
N ILE A 95 -8.81 10.44 9.26
CA ILE A 95 -7.60 10.91 8.62
C ILE A 95 -7.01 11.99 9.54
N TRP A 96 -5.72 11.89 9.80
CA TRP A 96 -4.99 12.78 10.68
C TRP A 96 -3.55 12.91 10.16
N TRP A 97 -2.85 13.97 10.55
CA TRP A 97 -1.53 14.30 10.03
C TRP A 97 -0.55 14.34 11.21
N PRO A 98 0.13 13.21 11.50
CA PRO A 98 1.04 13.11 12.63
C PRO A 98 2.17 14.13 12.55
N LYS A 99 2.50 14.74 13.69
CA LYS A 99 3.56 15.76 13.79
C LYS A 99 4.95 15.21 13.48
N TYR A 100 5.24 14.00 13.94
CA TYR A 100 6.58 13.40 13.80
C TYR A 100 6.82 12.78 12.42
N ASP A 101 5.77 12.31 11.75
CA ASP A 101 5.89 11.82 10.38
C ASP A 101 4.49 11.82 9.78
N VAL A 102 4.23 12.67 8.78
CA VAL A 102 2.90 12.76 8.19
C VAL A 102 2.45 11.41 7.62
N HIS A 103 3.37 10.54 7.19
CA HIS A 103 3.05 9.27 6.53
C HIS A 103 2.52 8.22 7.49
N VAL A 104 2.78 8.30 8.81
CA VAL A 104 2.35 7.21 9.73
C VAL A 104 0.84 7.21 10.01
N TRP A 105 0.07 8.14 9.43
CA TRP A 105 -1.40 8.18 9.50
C TRP A 105 -2.09 6.90 9.00
N THR A 106 -1.44 6.16 8.11
CA THR A 106 -1.99 4.93 7.51
C THR A 106 -1.81 3.70 8.38
N ILE A 107 -0.87 3.71 9.33
CA ILE A 107 -0.55 2.55 10.17
C ILE A 107 -1.76 2.07 11.01
N PRO A 108 -2.51 2.94 11.70
CA PRO A 108 -3.72 2.51 12.40
C PRO A 108 -4.79 1.94 11.45
N ILE A 109 -4.93 2.52 10.26
CA ILE A 109 -5.85 2.04 9.21
C ILE A 109 -5.42 0.64 8.74
N GLU A 110 -4.13 0.43 8.47
CA GLU A 110 -3.57 -0.87 8.10
C GLU A 110 -3.88 -1.93 9.15
N MET A 111 -3.69 -1.61 10.43
CA MET A 111 -3.97 -2.53 11.53
C MET A 111 -5.46 -2.90 11.57
N ALA A 112 -6.36 -1.91 11.56
CA ALA A 112 -7.80 -2.12 11.59
C ALA A 112 -8.31 -2.95 10.41
N GLN A 113 -7.91 -2.59 9.19
CA GLN A 113 -8.37 -3.26 7.98
C GLN A 113 -7.76 -4.66 7.82
N SER A 114 -6.58 -4.91 8.40
CA SER A 114 -6.05 -6.28 8.51
C SER A 114 -6.95 -7.17 9.38
N MET A 115 -7.43 -6.65 10.52
CA MET A 115 -8.35 -7.40 11.39
C MET A 115 -9.70 -7.65 10.71
N PHE A 116 -10.23 -6.64 10.03
CA PHE A 116 -11.45 -6.78 9.21
C PHE A 116 -11.29 -7.86 8.13
N LEU A 117 -10.15 -7.89 7.44
CA LEU A 117 -9.83 -8.94 6.47
C LEU A 117 -9.78 -10.33 7.12
N PHE A 118 -9.07 -10.49 8.26
CA PHE A 118 -8.94 -11.78 8.93
C PHE A 118 -10.30 -12.33 9.39
N VAL A 119 -11.17 -11.47 9.94
CA VAL A 119 -12.55 -11.85 10.30
C VAL A 119 -13.34 -12.26 9.06
N THR A 120 -13.21 -11.51 7.97
CA THR A 120 -13.91 -11.82 6.71
C THR A 120 -13.47 -13.17 6.14
N ILE A 121 -12.16 -13.45 6.10
CA ILE A 121 -11.64 -14.74 5.64
C ILE A 121 -12.11 -15.87 6.56
N THR A 122 -12.07 -15.67 7.87
CA THR A 122 -12.54 -16.67 8.84
C THR A 122 -14.01 -17.01 8.60
N GLY A 123 -14.87 -16.00 8.44
CA GLY A 123 -16.30 -16.18 8.19
C GLY A 123 -16.59 -16.86 6.85
N LEU A 124 -15.79 -16.59 5.81
CA LEU A 124 -15.98 -17.13 4.45
C LEU A 124 -15.14 -18.38 4.15
N ALA A 125 -14.35 -18.87 5.10
CA ALA A 125 -13.41 -19.98 4.88
C ALA A 125 -14.12 -21.26 4.44
N ARG A 126 -15.30 -21.54 5.02
CA ARG A 126 -16.10 -22.75 4.75
C ARG A 126 -17.07 -22.59 3.59
N CYS A 127 -17.18 -21.39 3.02
CA CYS A 127 -18.05 -21.14 1.88
C CYS A 127 -17.46 -21.75 0.60
N LYS A 128 -18.33 -22.10 -0.36
CA LYS A 128 -17.92 -22.42 -1.72
C LYS A 128 -17.18 -21.23 -2.33
N VAL A 129 -16.20 -21.49 -3.20
CA VAL A 129 -15.36 -20.44 -3.84
C VAL A 129 -16.22 -19.35 -4.49
N TRP A 130 -17.26 -19.70 -5.25
CA TRP A 130 -18.12 -18.73 -5.90
C TRP A 130 -18.91 -17.86 -4.91
N VAL A 131 -19.36 -18.43 -3.78
CA VAL A 131 -20.02 -17.68 -2.70
C VAL A 131 -19.03 -16.72 -2.08
N ARG A 132 -17.80 -17.18 -1.79
CA ARG A 132 -16.74 -16.33 -1.23
C ARG A 132 -16.39 -15.16 -2.15
N LEU A 133 -16.22 -15.40 -3.45
CA LEU A 133 -15.99 -14.35 -4.46
C LEU A 133 -17.14 -13.35 -4.51
N PHE A 134 -18.38 -13.84 -4.55
CA PHE A 134 -19.56 -12.98 -4.52
C PHE A 134 -19.60 -12.12 -3.26
N MET A 135 -19.35 -12.70 -2.09
CA MET A 135 -19.31 -11.99 -0.82
C MET A 135 -18.19 -10.94 -0.77
N PHE A 136 -17.00 -11.22 -1.31
CA PHE A 136 -15.94 -10.20 -1.44
C PHE A 136 -16.41 -9.00 -2.26
N VAL A 137 -17.04 -9.23 -3.42
CA VAL A 137 -17.57 -8.14 -4.26
C VAL A 137 -18.66 -7.36 -3.53
N VAL A 138 -19.58 -8.03 -2.84
CA VAL A 138 -20.64 -7.36 -2.06
C VAL A 138 -20.04 -6.49 -0.96
N ILE A 139 -19.08 -7.03 -0.18
CA ILE A 139 -18.41 -6.29 0.90
C ILE A 139 -17.67 -5.09 0.32
N MET A 140 -16.93 -5.27 -0.78
CA MET A 140 -16.22 -4.18 -1.47
C MET A 140 -17.16 -3.04 -1.87
N LEU A 141 -18.26 -3.35 -2.57
CA LEU A 141 -19.22 -2.34 -3.02
C LEU A 141 -19.91 -1.65 -1.83
N TYR A 142 -20.25 -2.41 -0.79
CA TYR A 142 -20.82 -1.87 0.43
C TYR A 142 -19.84 -0.91 1.13
N SER A 143 -18.59 -1.32 1.32
CA SER A 143 -17.53 -0.50 1.92
C SER A 143 -17.34 0.82 1.16
N LEU A 144 -17.27 0.76 -0.17
CA LEU A 144 -17.20 1.94 -1.02
C LEU A 144 -18.41 2.87 -0.82
N LYS A 145 -19.63 2.34 -0.80
CA LYS A 145 -20.84 3.14 -0.55
C LYS A 145 -20.89 3.75 0.85
N CYS A 146 -20.28 3.11 1.84
CA CYS A 146 -20.13 3.66 3.19
C CYS A 146 -18.98 4.68 3.33
N GLY A 147 -18.31 5.05 2.23
CA GLY A 147 -17.15 5.95 2.26
C GLY A 147 -15.87 5.30 2.81
N ARG A 148 -15.80 3.96 2.87
CA ARG A 148 -14.71 3.16 3.45
C ARG A 148 -13.83 2.57 2.36
N TRP A 149 -13.00 3.43 1.79
CA TRP A 149 -12.09 3.08 0.68
C TRP A 149 -11.04 2.04 1.10
N ALA A 150 -10.47 2.15 2.30
CA ALA A 150 -9.43 1.22 2.75
C ALA A 150 -9.95 -0.22 2.91
N ALA A 151 -11.19 -0.39 3.38
CA ALA A 151 -11.84 -1.71 3.46
C ALA A 151 -12.04 -2.33 2.06
N PHE A 152 -12.44 -1.52 1.08
CA PHE A 152 -12.54 -1.95 -0.31
C PHE A 152 -11.20 -2.45 -0.86
N GLU A 153 -10.10 -1.76 -0.56
CA GLU A 153 -8.76 -2.14 -1.03
C GLU A 153 -8.25 -3.42 -0.40
N PHE A 154 -8.41 -3.60 0.91
CA PHE A 154 -7.98 -4.83 1.59
C PHE A 154 -8.74 -6.07 1.09
N ILE A 155 -10.07 -5.96 0.98
CA ILE A 155 -10.91 -7.05 0.48
C ILE A 155 -10.67 -7.26 -1.03
N GLY A 156 -10.44 -6.18 -1.76
CA GLY A 156 -10.02 -6.23 -3.16
C GLY A 156 -8.71 -6.98 -3.35
N GLY A 157 -7.71 -6.75 -2.50
CA GLY A 157 -6.48 -7.56 -2.48
C GLY A 157 -6.75 -9.05 -2.29
N ALA A 158 -7.69 -9.41 -1.42
CA ALA A 158 -8.10 -10.80 -1.23
C ALA A 158 -8.87 -11.39 -2.43
N LEU A 159 -9.66 -10.57 -3.13
CA LEU A 159 -10.29 -10.95 -4.39
C LEU A 159 -9.25 -11.25 -5.47
N VAL A 160 -8.24 -10.39 -5.62
CA VAL A 160 -7.10 -10.59 -6.54
C VAL A 160 -6.37 -11.90 -6.21
N ALA A 161 -6.11 -12.16 -4.93
CA ALA A 161 -5.47 -13.39 -4.47
C ALA A 161 -6.29 -14.63 -4.83
N GLU A 162 -7.60 -14.63 -4.54
CA GLU A 162 -8.49 -15.76 -4.84
C GLU A 162 -8.56 -16.03 -6.35
N VAL A 163 -8.71 -14.99 -7.18
CA VAL A 163 -8.69 -15.10 -8.65
C VAL A 163 -7.37 -15.70 -9.13
N GLY A 164 -6.24 -15.25 -8.58
CA GLY A 164 -4.93 -15.81 -8.89
C GLY A 164 -4.81 -17.30 -8.60
N LEU A 165 -5.28 -17.73 -7.42
CA LEU A 165 -5.31 -19.13 -7.06
C LEU A 165 -6.23 -19.95 -7.98
N ILE A 166 -7.32 -19.36 -8.49
CA ILE A 166 -8.20 -20.04 -9.46
C ILE A 166 -7.48 -20.20 -10.79
N GLN A 167 -6.83 -19.15 -11.29
CA GLN A 167 -6.07 -19.17 -12.53
C GLN A 167 -4.92 -20.19 -12.46
N GLN A 168 -4.17 -20.20 -11.36
CA GLN A 168 -3.11 -21.18 -11.13
C GLN A 168 -3.64 -22.62 -11.14
N ALA A 169 -4.72 -22.91 -10.39
CA ALA A 169 -5.31 -24.25 -10.36
C ALA A 169 -5.87 -24.70 -11.72
N ARG A 170 -6.34 -23.78 -12.56
CA ARG A 170 -6.76 -24.07 -13.94
C ARG A 170 -5.56 -24.36 -14.84
N ALA A 171 -4.51 -23.56 -14.73
CA ALA A 171 -3.27 -23.74 -15.48
C ALA A 171 -2.61 -25.09 -15.15
N GLU A 172 -2.64 -25.55 -13.90
CA GLU A 172 -2.13 -26.86 -13.47
C GLU A 172 -2.99 -28.04 -13.97
N ARG A 173 -4.28 -27.83 -14.26
CA ARG A 173 -5.19 -28.86 -14.77
C ARG A 173 -5.08 -29.06 -16.29
N ASN A 174 -4.77 -28.00 -17.04
CA ASN A 174 -4.67 -28.02 -18.50
C ASN A 174 -3.50 -28.85 -19.10
N PRO A 175 -2.29 -28.99 -18.51
CA PRO A 175 -1.24 -29.85 -19.05
C PRO A 175 -1.59 -31.34 -19.04
N ASN A 176 -2.59 -31.76 -18.24
CA ASN A 176 -3.09 -33.14 -18.27
C ASN A 176 -4.09 -33.41 -19.41
N LYS A 177 -4.26 -32.47 -20.34
CA LYS A 177 -5.13 -32.57 -21.51
C LYS A 177 -4.27 -32.64 -22.79
N GLU A 178 -3.35 -33.61 -22.86
CA GLU A 178 -2.67 -33.96 -24.11
C GLU A 178 -3.65 -34.69 -25.04
N MET A 179 -4.38 -33.93 -25.86
CA MET A 179 -4.93 -34.42 -27.12
C MET A 179 -5.07 -33.22 -28.06
N PRO A 180 -4.49 -33.26 -29.27
CA PRO A 180 -4.45 -32.09 -30.14
C PRO A 180 -5.77 -31.97 -30.91
N ASP A 181 -6.57 -30.95 -30.62
CA ASP A 181 -7.56 -30.46 -31.60
C ASP A 181 -6.92 -29.29 -32.35
N SER A 182 -6.63 -29.53 -33.62
CA SER A 182 -5.86 -28.68 -34.54
C SER A 182 -6.57 -27.40 -34.99
N ASP A 183 -7.71 -27.04 -34.39
CA ASP A 183 -8.55 -25.92 -34.82
C ASP A 183 -8.62 -24.73 -33.82
N GLU A 184 -8.03 -24.86 -32.61
CA GLU A 184 -8.13 -23.81 -31.57
C GLU A 184 -7.08 -22.68 -31.66
N GLU A 185 -5.97 -22.85 -32.40
CA GLU A 185 -4.84 -21.91 -32.40
C GLU A 185 -5.17 -20.50 -32.93
N SER A 186 -6.14 -20.37 -33.84
CA SER A 186 -6.51 -19.06 -34.42
C SER A 186 -7.45 -18.24 -33.52
N SER A 187 -8.35 -18.90 -32.76
CA SER A 187 -9.32 -18.24 -31.88
C SER A 187 -8.69 -17.74 -30.57
N GLY A 188 -7.67 -18.45 -30.07
CA GLY A 188 -6.93 -18.11 -28.85
C GLY A 188 -6.11 -16.83 -28.96
N SER A 189 -5.56 -16.52 -30.14
CA SER A 189 -4.69 -15.35 -30.36
C SER A 189 -5.44 -14.02 -30.25
N TRP A 190 -6.65 -13.93 -30.82
CA TRP A 190 -7.48 -12.72 -30.74
C TRP A 190 -8.01 -12.51 -29.32
N GLN A 191 -8.52 -13.56 -28.66
CA GLN A 191 -9.01 -13.47 -27.28
C GLN A 191 -7.90 -13.05 -26.31
N THR A 192 -6.70 -13.60 -26.49
CA THR A 192 -5.52 -13.20 -25.71
C THR A 192 -5.18 -11.74 -25.99
N SER A 193 -5.15 -11.31 -27.25
CA SER A 193 -4.88 -9.91 -27.62
C SER A 193 -5.88 -8.93 -27.00
N VAL A 194 -7.17 -9.25 -26.98
CA VAL A 194 -8.23 -8.43 -26.36
C VAL A 194 -8.05 -8.33 -24.85
N VAL A 195 -7.74 -9.44 -24.17
CA VAL A 195 -7.49 -9.45 -22.73
C VAL A 195 -6.27 -8.60 -22.36
N TYR A 196 -5.18 -8.72 -23.13
CA TYR A 196 -3.98 -7.91 -22.92
C TYR A 196 -4.22 -6.43 -23.17
N ALA A 197 -4.97 -6.09 -24.25
CA ALA A 197 -5.38 -4.73 -24.53
C ALA A 197 -6.25 -4.17 -23.39
N PHE A 198 -7.21 -4.94 -22.89
CA PHE A 198 -8.06 -4.55 -21.77
C PHE A 198 -7.25 -4.23 -20.51
N TRP A 199 -6.33 -5.10 -20.09
CA TRP A 199 -5.51 -4.84 -18.91
C TRP A 199 -4.50 -3.71 -19.10
N SER A 200 -3.97 -3.55 -20.32
CA SER A 200 -3.09 -2.41 -20.65
C SER A 200 -3.85 -1.09 -20.58
N MET A 201 -5.07 -1.03 -21.12
CA MET A 201 -5.93 0.16 -20.99
C MET A 201 -6.29 0.46 -19.54
N ASN A 202 -6.63 -0.56 -18.73
CA ASN A 202 -6.89 -0.39 -17.30
C ASN A 202 -5.65 0.13 -16.56
N PHE A 203 -4.46 -0.38 -16.88
CA PHE A 203 -3.21 0.09 -16.28
C PHE A 203 -2.94 1.56 -16.64
N VAL A 204 -3.06 1.94 -17.91
CA VAL A 204 -2.88 3.32 -18.36
C VAL A 204 -3.91 4.25 -17.71
N PHE A 205 -5.17 3.83 -17.63
CA PHE A 205 -6.22 4.59 -16.96
C PHE A 205 -5.91 4.78 -15.47
N ALA A 206 -5.48 3.73 -14.77
CA ALA A 206 -5.13 3.82 -13.37
C ALA A 206 -3.91 4.73 -13.11
N MET A 207 -2.90 4.71 -14.01
CA MET A 207 -1.77 5.63 -13.95
C MET A 207 -2.18 7.08 -14.23
N TRP A 208 -3.15 7.30 -15.11
CA TRP A 208 -3.72 8.63 -15.35
C TRP A 208 -4.49 9.15 -14.13
N ILE A 209 -5.31 8.31 -13.49
CA ILE A 209 -5.97 8.62 -12.22
C ILE A 209 -4.96 8.92 -11.10
N ALA A 210 -3.81 8.26 -11.08
CA ALA A 210 -2.75 8.56 -10.11
C ALA A 210 -2.19 9.99 -10.23
N GLY A 211 -2.41 10.67 -11.37
CA GLY A 211 -2.09 12.07 -11.60
C GLY A 211 -3.11 13.07 -11.06
N TRP A 212 -4.09 12.64 -10.25
CA TRP A 212 -5.11 13.52 -9.70
C TRP A 212 -4.51 14.64 -8.83
N PRO A 213 -4.86 15.92 -9.06
CA PRO A 213 -4.29 17.03 -8.32
C PRO A 213 -4.90 17.16 -6.92
N ASN A 214 -4.11 17.58 -5.94
CA ASN A 214 -4.60 17.80 -4.57
C ASN A 214 -5.69 18.89 -4.50
N ASN A 215 -5.62 19.90 -5.37
CA ASN A 215 -6.55 21.03 -5.42
C ASN A 215 -6.99 21.30 -6.86
N ASP A 216 -8.15 21.94 -7.01
CA ASP A 216 -8.65 22.46 -8.29
C ASP A 216 -8.74 21.44 -9.44
N VAL A 217 -9.18 20.21 -9.15
CA VAL A 217 -9.36 19.17 -10.18
C VAL A 217 -10.22 19.63 -11.37
N LEU A 218 -11.22 20.48 -11.12
CA LEU A 218 -12.10 21.02 -12.17
C LEU A 218 -11.37 21.91 -13.19
N ARG A 219 -10.15 22.36 -12.90
CA ARG A 219 -9.30 23.11 -13.85
C ARG A 219 -8.33 22.23 -14.63
N THR A 220 -8.26 20.94 -14.29
CA THR A 220 -7.27 20.02 -14.87
C THR A 220 -7.88 19.32 -16.08
N PRO A 221 -7.35 19.54 -17.30
CA PRO A 221 -7.92 18.96 -18.51
C PRO A 221 -8.03 17.43 -18.43
N GLY A 222 -9.18 16.90 -18.86
CA GLY A 222 -9.50 15.47 -18.81
C GLY A 222 -10.03 15.01 -17.45
N LEU A 223 -9.38 15.36 -16.35
CA LEU A 223 -9.86 15.01 -15.01
C LEU A 223 -11.09 15.83 -14.60
N SER A 224 -11.21 17.05 -15.12
CA SER A 224 -12.39 17.92 -14.94
C SER A 224 -13.69 17.26 -15.36
N GLU A 225 -13.65 16.40 -16.39
CA GLU A 225 -14.84 15.74 -16.94
C GLU A 225 -15.33 14.58 -16.08
N ILE A 226 -14.41 13.88 -15.42
CA ILE A 226 -14.75 12.72 -14.57
C ILE A 226 -14.99 13.09 -13.11
N ALA A 227 -14.41 14.20 -12.64
CA ALA A 227 -14.52 14.63 -11.26
C ALA A 227 -15.98 14.76 -10.77
N PRO A 228 -16.94 15.32 -11.53
CA PRO A 228 -18.34 15.38 -11.13
C PRO A 228 -19.02 14.01 -10.96
N TYR A 229 -18.47 12.94 -11.53
CA TYR A 229 -18.98 11.57 -11.40
C TYR A 229 -18.35 10.81 -10.22
N THR A 230 -17.61 11.51 -9.36
CA THR A 230 -17.09 10.94 -8.12
C THR A 230 -18.24 10.40 -7.26
N MET A 231 -18.09 9.17 -6.79
CA MET A 231 -19.15 8.47 -6.06
C MET A 231 -19.45 9.14 -4.71
N GLU A 232 -20.73 9.22 -4.34
CA GLU A 232 -21.13 9.60 -2.97
C GLU A 232 -20.80 8.50 -1.94
N PRO A 233 -20.37 8.85 -0.71
CA PRO A 233 -20.35 10.18 -0.09
C PRO A 233 -19.07 11.00 -0.35
N TYR A 234 -18.15 10.53 -1.20
CA TYR A 234 -16.85 11.18 -1.38
C TYR A 234 -16.99 12.58 -1.96
N TRP A 235 -17.86 12.76 -2.96
CA TRP A 235 -18.04 14.06 -3.59
C TRP A 235 -18.62 15.13 -2.64
N SER A 236 -19.72 14.82 -1.94
CA SER A 236 -20.43 15.82 -1.13
C SER A 236 -19.92 15.98 0.30
N GLN A 237 -19.41 14.91 0.93
CA GLN A 237 -19.11 14.91 2.37
C GLN A 237 -17.63 15.00 2.70
N ARG A 238 -16.74 14.75 1.72
CA ARG A 238 -15.28 14.74 1.94
C ARG A 238 -14.65 16.03 1.42
N ARG A 239 -13.49 16.37 2.00
CA ARG A 239 -12.66 17.49 1.56
C ARG A 239 -12.16 17.25 0.13
N GLN A 240 -11.81 18.32 -0.58
CA GLN A 240 -11.40 18.22 -2.00
C GLN A 240 -10.22 17.26 -2.22
N GLU A 241 -9.26 17.23 -1.30
CA GLU A 241 -8.11 16.31 -1.31
C GLU A 241 -8.50 14.84 -1.08
N GLU A 242 -9.66 14.59 -0.46
CA GLU A 242 -10.19 13.26 -0.13
C GLU A 242 -11.23 12.75 -1.15
N GLN A 243 -11.82 13.64 -1.96
CA GLN A 243 -12.81 13.28 -2.98
C GLN A 243 -12.28 12.21 -3.95
N ALA A 244 -10.99 12.30 -4.28
CA ALA A 244 -10.31 11.38 -5.19
C ALA A 244 -10.09 9.97 -4.62
N PHE A 245 -10.31 9.73 -3.32
CA PHE A 245 -9.93 8.48 -2.66
C PHE A 245 -10.69 7.27 -3.23
N SER A 246 -11.93 7.46 -3.68
CA SER A 246 -12.68 6.42 -4.38
C SER A 246 -12.03 6.05 -5.72
N TRP A 247 -11.58 7.04 -6.49
CA TRP A 247 -10.84 6.84 -7.73
C TRP A 247 -9.48 6.22 -7.50
N PHE A 248 -8.75 6.63 -6.47
CA PHE A 248 -7.47 6.03 -6.11
C PHE A 248 -7.62 4.57 -5.68
N ALA A 249 -8.69 4.22 -4.97
CA ALA A 249 -8.96 2.85 -4.59
C ALA A 249 -9.25 1.96 -5.82
N LEU A 250 -10.04 2.46 -6.77
CA LEU A 250 -10.29 1.79 -8.04
C LEU A 250 -9.00 1.65 -8.86
N GLY A 251 -8.22 2.72 -8.98
CA GLY A 251 -6.94 2.73 -9.69
C GLY A 251 -5.93 1.77 -9.08
N ALA A 252 -5.80 1.74 -7.76
CA ALA A 252 -4.93 0.81 -7.05
C ALA A 252 -5.31 -0.66 -7.35
N MET A 253 -6.60 -0.97 -7.30
CA MET A 253 -7.11 -2.29 -7.67
C MET A 253 -6.80 -2.65 -9.12
N GLN A 254 -7.00 -1.72 -10.06
CA GLN A 254 -6.68 -1.92 -11.47
C GLN A 254 -5.18 -2.15 -11.69
N VAL A 255 -4.30 -1.41 -11.01
CA VAL A 255 -2.85 -1.60 -11.09
C VAL A 255 -2.47 -3.00 -10.61
N VAL A 256 -2.94 -3.44 -9.44
CA VAL A 256 -2.56 -4.74 -8.89
C VAL A 256 -3.10 -5.89 -9.76
N PHE A 257 -4.34 -5.80 -10.25
CA PHE A 257 -4.87 -6.76 -11.22
C PHE A 257 -4.06 -6.75 -12.52
N ALA A 258 -3.75 -5.59 -13.10
CA ALA A 258 -2.96 -5.50 -14.31
C ALA A 258 -1.56 -6.11 -14.13
N CYS A 259 -0.90 -5.87 -13.00
CA CYS A 259 0.38 -6.51 -12.66
C CYS A 259 0.25 -8.04 -12.56
N GLN A 260 -0.90 -8.56 -12.13
CA GLN A 260 -1.15 -10.00 -12.08
C GLN A 260 -1.41 -10.60 -13.47
N GLN A 261 -2.01 -9.85 -14.40
CA GLN A 261 -2.43 -10.38 -15.70
C GLN A 261 -1.42 -10.11 -16.83
N LEU A 262 -0.56 -9.08 -16.72
CA LEU A 262 0.38 -8.69 -17.77
C LEU A 262 1.80 -9.24 -17.51
N PRO A 263 2.32 -10.18 -18.32
CA PRO A 263 3.66 -10.76 -18.14
C PRO A 263 4.80 -9.76 -18.22
N LEU A 264 4.67 -8.69 -19.00
CA LEU A 264 5.68 -7.64 -19.10
C LEU A 264 5.84 -6.90 -17.76
N LEU A 265 4.73 -6.57 -17.10
CA LEU A 265 4.75 -5.95 -15.78
C LEU A 265 5.31 -6.93 -14.74
N GLN A 266 4.90 -8.20 -14.79
CA GLN A 266 5.47 -9.24 -13.91
C GLN A 266 6.99 -9.33 -14.07
N LYS A 267 7.50 -9.41 -15.30
CA LYS A 267 8.95 -9.47 -15.59
C LYS A 267 9.69 -8.24 -15.05
N PHE A 268 9.11 -7.06 -15.16
CA PHE A 268 9.67 -5.83 -14.61
C PHE A 268 9.71 -5.86 -13.07
N PHE A 269 8.58 -6.17 -12.42
CA PHE A 269 8.47 -6.16 -10.95
C PHE A 269 9.14 -7.37 -10.28
N THR A 270 9.50 -8.41 -11.02
CA THR A 270 10.32 -9.53 -10.56
C THR A 270 11.81 -9.36 -10.84
N SER A 271 12.23 -8.23 -11.41
CA SER A 271 13.66 -7.92 -11.59
C SER A 271 14.38 -7.73 -10.25
N GLY A 272 15.71 -7.96 -10.23
CA GLY A 272 16.53 -7.81 -9.02
C GLY A 272 16.37 -6.44 -8.33
N PRO A 273 16.46 -5.30 -9.05
CA PRO A 273 16.24 -3.98 -8.45
C PRO A 273 14.84 -3.82 -7.86
N ALA A 274 13.79 -4.30 -8.53
CA ALA A 274 12.42 -4.21 -8.03
C ALA A 274 12.21 -5.07 -6.76
N GLN A 275 12.81 -6.26 -6.70
CA GLN A 275 12.78 -7.10 -5.50
C GLN A 275 13.54 -6.46 -4.33
N TYR A 276 14.67 -5.80 -4.60
CA TYR A 276 15.37 -5.04 -3.57
C TYR A 276 14.49 -3.90 -3.01
N LEU A 277 13.84 -3.14 -3.89
CA LEU A 277 12.88 -2.10 -3.48
C LEU A 277 11.73 -2.67 -2.66
N ALA A 278 11.25 -3.87 -3.01
CA ALA A 278 10.22 -4.56 -2.24
C ALA A 278 10.70 -4.98 -0.84
N ASN A 279 11.97 -5.39 -0.69
CA ASN A 279 12.54 -5.76 0.61
C ASN A 279 12.62 -4.55 1.55
N ILE A 280 12.99 -3.37 1.04
CA ILE A 280 13.11 -2.14 1.83
C ILE A 280 11.83 -1.30 1.84
N SER A 281 10.73 -1.75 1.22
CA SER A 281 9.59 -0.86 0.93
C SER A 281 8.96 -0.25 2.18
N TYR A 282 8.89 -1.01 3.27
CA TYR A 282 8.34 -0.53 4.53
C TYR A 282 9.29 0.44 5.25
N ALA A 283 10.58 0.16 5.25
CA ALA A 283 11.58 1.10 5.73
C ALA A 283 11.61 2.39 4.88
N LEU A 284 11.50 2.27 3.56
CA LEU A 284 11.40 3.39 2.64
C LEU A 284 10.17 4.24 2.92
N TYR A 285 9.03 3.60 3.18
CA TYR A 285 7.80 4.26 3.60
C TYR A 285 8.01 5.11 4.87
N LEU A 286 8.69 4.58 5.88
CA LEU A 286 8.94 5.29 7.14
C LEU A 286 10.05 6.34 7.05
N MET A 287 11.07 6.14 6.21
CA MET A 287 12.26 6.98 6.19
C MET A 287 12.21 8.11 5.15
N HIS A 288 11.43 7.97 4.07
CA HIS A 288 11.46 8.98 3.01
C HIS A 288 10.99 10.37 3.48
N GLY A 289 9.91 10.46 4.26
CA GLY A 289 9.42 11.73 4.81
C GLY A 289 10.46 12.42 5.69
N PRO A 290 10.93 11.78 6.78
CA PRO A 290 11.96 12.34 7.65
C PRO A 290 13.23 12.81 6.93
N PHE A 291 13.70 12.04 5.95
CA PHE A 291 14.91 12.40 5.20
C PHE A 291 14.64 13.50 4.16
N LEU A 292 13.45 13.57 3.59
CA LEU A 292 13.05 14.74 2.80
C LEU A 292 13.08 16.00 3.68
N ASP A 293 12.55 15.96 4.89
CA ASP A 293 12.55 17.10 5.82
C ASP A 293 13.95 17.54 6.27
N ILE A 294 14.94 16.64 6.26
CA ILE A 294 16.34 16.97 6.60
C ILE A 294 17.11 17.50 5.38
N PHE A 295 16.90 16.95 4.19
CA PHE A 295 17.76 17.21 3.04
C PHE A 295 17.13 18.13 1.99
N ALA A 296 15.80 18.18 1.88
CA ALA A 296 15.13 18.91 0.81
C ALA A 296 15.37 20.43 0.90
N HIS A 297 15.29 21.05 2.08
CA HIS A 297 15.55 22.48 2.24
C HIS A 297 17.00 22.88 1.96
N ARG A 298 17.93 21.92 2.03
CA ARG A 298 19.35 22.13 1.69
C ARG A 298 19.64 21.91 0.21
N TRP A 299 19.03 20.87 -0.38
CA TRP A 299 19.28 20.48 -1.77
C TRP A 299 18.45 21.30 -2.78
N MET A 300 17.17 21.51 -2.50
CA MET A 300 16.25 22.11 -3.47
C MET A 300 16.61 23.55 -3.86
N PRO A 301 17.12 24.42 -2.96
CA PRO A 301 17.61 25.74 -3.36
C PRO A 301 18.74 25.67 -4.40
N VAL A 302 19.65 24.70 -4.30
CA VAL A 302 20.73 24.49 -5.27
C VAL A 302 20.16 24.08 -6.62
N VAL A 303 19.22 23.13 -6.63
CA VAL A 303 18.54 22.69 -7.86
C VAL A 303 17.82 23.87 -8.53
N TRP A 304 17.05 24.64 -7.76
CA TRP A 304 16.35 25.83 -8.26
C TRP A 304 17.31 26.89 -8.79
N TRP A 305 18.45 27.09 -8.15
CA TRP A 305 19.49 28.00 -8.64
C TRP A 305 20.05 27.54 -10.00
N VAL A 306 20.34 26.25 -10.16
CA VAL A 306 20.86 25.68 -11.42
C VAL A 306 19.86 25.83 -12.58
N VAL A 307 18.56 25.63 -12.32
CA VAL A 307 17.54 25.71 -13.38
C VAL A 307 17.04 27.12 -13.68
N GLY A 308 17.63 28.16 -13.09
CA GLY A 308 17.30 29.56 -13.37
C GLY A 308 16.20 30.17 -12.49
N GLY A 309 15.90 29.58 -11.34
CA GLY A 309 14.96 30.10 -10.35
C GLY A 309 13.55 29.51 -10.44
N ARG A 310 12.78 29.71 -9.36
CA ARG A 310 11.41 29.18 -9.22
C ARG A 310 10.36 30.11 -9.82
N GLU A 311 10.53 31.42 -9.61
CA GLU A 311 9.61 32.46 -10.05
C GLU A 311 9.70 32.60 -11.59
N ASN A 312 8.58 32.37 -12.30
CA ASN A 312 8.46 32.32 -13.76
C ASN A 312 9.05 31.08 -14.48
N SER A 313 9.32 30.00 -13.76
CA SER A 313 9.73 28.72 -14.37
C SER A 313 8.61 28.07 -15.19
N GLY A 314 8.87 27.80 -16.47
CA GLY A 314 7.99 27.03 -17.35
C GLY A 314 7.90 25.55 -16.96
N VAL A 315 6.99 24.80 -17.59
CA VAL A 315 6.72 23.38 -17.25
C VAL A 315 8.00 22.54 -17.30
N TRP A 316 8.79 22.67 -18.37
CA TRP A 316 10.03 21.90 -18.53
C TRP A 316 11.08 22.20 -17.46
N THR A 317 11.27 23.47 -17.10
CA THR A 317 12.18 23.88 -16.02
C THR A 317 11.76 23.25 -14.69
N ARG A 318 10.46 23.23 -14.38
CA ARG A 318 9.91 22.58 -13.18
C ARG A 318 10.09 21.07 -13.23
N THR A 319 9.91 20.45 -14.40
CA THR A 319 10.16 19.01 -14.60
C THR A 319 11.64 18.67 -14.37
N PHE A 320 12.57 19.46 -14.90
CA PHE A 320 14.00 19.26 -14.65
C PHE A 320 14.37 19.45 -13.17
N ALA A 321 13.81 20.47 -12.52
CA ALA A 321 13.99 20.67 -11.08
C ALA A 321 13.44 19.48 -10.27
N TRP A 322 12.29 18.93 -10.66
CA TRP A 322 11.72 17.75 -10.04
C TRP A 322 12.64 16.52 -10.19
N TRP A 323 13.18 16.26 -11.39
CA TRP A 323 14.15 15.19 -11.60
C TRP A 323 15.45 15.39 -10.82
N GLY A 324 15.98 16.61 -10.79
CA GLY A 324 17.18 16.95 -10.00
C GLY A 324 16.96 16.77 -8.51
N GLY A 325 15.78 17.15 -8.01
CA GLY A 325 15.34 16.90 -6.65
C GLY A 325 15.23 15.40 -6.35
N MET A 326 14.53 14.65 -7.19
CA MET A 326 14.33 13.21 -7.01
C MET A 326 15.65 12.45 -7.01
N LEU A 327 16.54 12.70 -7.98
CA LEU A 327 17.83 11.99 -8.07
C LEU A 327 18.76 12.34 -6.90
N GLY A 328 18.83 13.62 -6.52
CA GLY A 328 19.69 14.05 -5.41
C GLY A 328 19.21 13.57 -4.05
N LEU A 329 17.89 13.60 -3.80
CA LEU A 329 17.30 13.16 -2.53
C LEU A 329 17.12 11.65 -2.45
N ALA A 330 17.06 10.94 -3.59
CA ALA A 330 17.01 9.49 -3.61
C ALA A 330 18.20 8.86 -2.87
N VAL A 331 19.41 9.39 -3.03
CA VAL A 331 20.62 8.83 -2.41
C VAL A 331 20.52 8.73 -0.87
N PRO A 332 20.31 9.84 -0.13
CA PRO A 332 20.18 9.76 1.33
C PRO A 332 18.94 8.96 1.76
N ILE A 333 17.82 9.03 1.02
CA ILE A 333 16.60 8.30 1.34
C ILE A 333 16.81 6.80 1.21
N PHE A 334 17.36 6.30 0.09
CA PHE A 334 17.60 4.87 -0.11
C PHE A 334 18.63 4.34 0.88
N TRP A 335 19.70 5.10 1.15
CA TRP A 335 20.69 4.72 2.15
C TRP A 335 20.07 4.58 3.54
N ALA A 336 19.31 5.58 3.98
CA ALA A 336 18.65 5.55 5.28
C ALA A 336 17.65 4.41 5.40
N SER A 337 16.92 4.14 4.32
CA SER A 337 15.93 3.07 4.24
C SER A 337 16.58 1.69 4.32
N ASP A 338 17.72 1.47 3.65
CA ASP A 338 18.47 0.20 3.75
C ASP A 338 19.02 -0.02 5.17
N VAL A 339 19.59 1.03 5.77
CA VAL A 339 20.09 0.98 7.15
C VAL A 339 18.96 0.68 8.13
N PHE A 340 17.84 1.40 8.02
CA PHE A 340 16.68 1.22 8.89
C PHE A 340 16.04 -0.17 8.71
N TRP A 341 15.96 -0.66 7.48
CA TRP A 341 15.47 -2.01 7.18
C TRP A 341 16.30 -3.08 7.91
N ARG A 342 17.63 -3.01 7.82
CA ARG A 342 18.53 -3.99 8.47
C ARG A 342 18.57 -3.84 9.98
N ALA A 343 18.56 -2.61 10.50
CA ALA A 343 18.78 -2.33 11.91
C ALA A 343 17.50 -2.39 12.76
N VAL A 344 16.33 -2.17 12.16
CA VAL A 344 15.07 -2.02 12.90
C VAL A 344 13.98 -2.94 12.36
N ASP A 345 13.72 -2.93 11.06
CA ASP A 345 12.59 -3.68 10.48
C ASP A 345 12.77 -5.20 10.61
N ILE A 346 13.89 -5.74 10.12
CA ILE A 346 14.20 -7.18 10.24
C ILE A 346 14.18 -7.64 11.72
N PRO A 347 14.90 -6.97 12.66
CA PRO A 347 14.83 -7.34 14.07
C PRO A 347 13.43 -7.26 14.67
N SER A 348 12.58 -6.31 14.24
CA SER A 348 11.20 -6.21 14.71
C SER A 348 10.36 -7.42 14.28
N VAL A 349 10.56 -7.92 13.07
CA VAL A 349 9.91 -9.14 12.57
C VAL A 349 10.37 -10.38 13.34
N GLU A 350 11.67 -10.48 13.62
CA GLU A 350 12.27 -11.57 14.39
C GLU A 350 11.81 -11.55 15.85
N PHE A 351 11.79 -10.38 16.47
CA PHE A 351 11.27 -10.18 17.81
C PHE A 351 9.80 -10.59 17.92
N ALA A 352 8.95 -10.20 16.96
CA ALA A 352 7.55 -10.60 16.96
C ALA A 352 7.37 -12.12 16.86
N LYS A 353 8.19 -12.81 16.06
CA LYS A 353 8.18 -14.28 15.97
C LYS A 353 8.69 -14.94 17.25
N TRP A 354 9.75 -14.40 17.84
CA TRP A 354 10.30 -14.89 19.11
C TRP A 354 9.28 -14.76 20.24
N LEU A 355 8.64 -13.59 20.37
CA LEU A 355 7.65 -13.34 21.41
C LEU A 355 6.44 -14.26 21.26
N GLU A 356 5.97 -14.45 20.03
CA GLU A 356 4.91 -15.40 19.72
C GLU A 356 5.27 -16.82 20.19
N GLY A 357 6.47 -17.29 19.86
CA GLY A 357 6.94 -18.62 20.30
C GLY A 357 7.10 -18.77 21.81
N LYS A 358 7.14 -17.67 22.58
CA LYS A 358 7.10 -17.66 24.04
C LYS A 358 5.70 -17.59 24.62
N CYS A 359 4.74 -17.03 23.88
CA CYS A 359 3.37 -16.80 24.36
C CYS A 359 2.36 -17.86 23.89
N ILE A 360 2.62 -18.56 22.79
CA ILE A 360 1.71 -19.55 22.22
C ILE A 360 2.03 -20.96 22.73
N VAL A 361 0.99 -21.71 23.08
CA VAL A 361 1.08 -23.13 23.41
C VAL A 361 1.51 -23.90 22.17
N LYS A 362 2.60 -24.67 22.28
CA LYS A 362 3.03 -25.55 21.19
C LYS A 362 2.00 -26.67 21.07
N GLU A 363 1.41 -26.82 19.88
CA GLU A 363 0.68 -28.04 19.54
C GLU A 363 1.73 -29.14 19.38
N ASP A 364 1.58 -30.22 20.17
CA ASP A 364 2.48 -31.39 20.21
C ASP A 364 2.45 -32.19 18.90
#